data_AF-A0AAV4M0Q4-F1
#
_entry.id   AF-A0AAV4M0Q4-F1
#
_cell.length_a   1.000
_cell.length_b   1.000
_cell.length_c   1.000
_cell.angle_alpha   90.00
_cell.angle_beta   90.00
_cell.angle_gamma   90.00
#
_symmetry.space_group_name_H-M   'P 1'
#
loop_
_entity.id
_entity.type
_entity.pdbx_description
1 polymer ?
#
loop_
_entity_poly.entity_id
_entity_poly.type
_entity_poly.pdbx_seq_one_letter_code
_entity_poly.pdbx_strand_id
1 'polypeptide(L)'
;MFRPLKDGDIINIDVSVYLNGVHSDLNETYFVGEVDEDSRRLVTGTYVALMETIKLCKPGMYYRDIGNVINHFADEYKLSVVRTYCGHGVGVDFHSLPNVPHYRKNKAIGIMRPGHVFTIEPMLNLGQ
;
A
#
# COMPACT_ATOMS: atom_id res chain seq x y z
N MET A 1 16.19 6.22 24.84
CA MET A 1 15.67 7.60 24.77
C MET A 1 14.54 7.58 23.76
N PHE A 2 13.33 8.02 24.13
CA PHE A 2 12.20 8.02 23.20
C PHE A 2 12.33 9.20 22.21
N ARG A 3 11.72 9.08 21.02
CA ARG A 3 11.53 10.19 20.08
C ARG A 3 10.07 10.63 20.19
N PRO A 4 9.76 11.74 20.89
CA PRO A 4 8.44 12.33 20.86
C PRO A 4 8.09 12.76 19.43
N LEU A 5 6.84 12.54 19.02
CA LEU A 5 6.30 13.09 17.78
C LEU A 5 6.25 14.62 17.87
N LYS A 6 6.48 15.29 16.74
CA LYS A 6 6.47 16.75 16.64
C LYS A 6 5.34 17.22 15.74
N ASP A 7 4.83 18.41 16.03
CA ASP A 7 3.90 19.11 15.12
C ASP A 7 4.52 19.21 13.72
N GLY A 8 3.73 18.86 12.70
CA GLY A 8 4.18 18.75 11.31
C GLY A 8 4.71 17.37 10.89
N ASP A 9 4.92 16.43 11.81
CA ASP A 9 5.28 15.05 11.44
C ASP A 9 4.10 14.34 10.73
N ILE A 10 4.42 13.39 9.86
CA ILE A 10 3.51 12.31 9.45
C ILE A 10 4.05 10.99 9.97
N ILE A 11 3.15 10.08 10.37
CA ILE A 11 3.53 8.77 10.91
C ILE A 11 2.60 7.68 10.39
N ASN A 12 3.18 6.63 9.83
CA ASN A 12 2.46 5.40 9.52
C ASN A 12 2.51 4.45 10.73
N ILE A 13 1.38 3.81 11.04
CA ILE A 13 1.30 2.75 12.03
C ILE A 13 0.78 1.50 11.31
N ASP A 14 1.61 0.47 11.29
CA ASP A 14 1.30 -0.82 10.68
C ASP A 14 0.99 -1.87 11.76
N VAL A 15 -0.17 -2.51 11.65
CA VAL A 15 -0.74 -3.39 12.67
C VAL A 15 -1.18 -4.69 12.05
N SER A 16 -0.53 -5.77 12.49
CA SER A 16 -0.96 -7.12 12.20
C SER A 16 -1.39 -7.84 13.46
N VAL A 17 -2.45 -8.64 13.36
CA VAL A 17 -2.98 -9.44 14.48
C VAL A 17 -2.98 -10.90 14.08
N TYR A 18 -2.62 -11.78 15.01
CA TYR A 18 -2.75 -13.23 14.86
C TYR A 18 -3.81 -13.75 15.82
N LEU A 19 -4.87 -14.35 15.28
CA LEU A 19 -5.97 -14.91 16.07
C LEU A 19 -6.48 -16.20 15.42
N ASN A 20 -6.66 -17.25 16.22
CA ASN A 20 -7.21 -18.54 15.80
C ASN A 20 -6.52 -19.14 14.56
N GLY A 21 -5.20 -18.98 14.43
CA GLY A 21 -4.45 -19.54 13.33
C GLY A 21 -4.34 -18.66 12.08
N VAL A 22 -4.84 -17.41 12.12
CA VAL A 22 -4.91 -16.52 10.96
C VAL A 22 -4.38 -15.13 11.30
N HIS A 23 -3.60 -14.57 10.36
CA HIS A 23 -3.12 -13.20 10.35
C HIS A 23 -4.09 -12.25 9.63
N SER A 24 -4.26 -11.06 10.17
CA SER A 24 -4.84 -9.89 9.48
C SER A 24 -3.83 -8.76 9.48
N ASP A 25 -3.89 -7.88 8.49
CA ASP A 25 -2.90 -6.81 8.33
C ASP A 25 -3.52 -5.53 7.77
N LEU A 26 -3.15 -4.38 8.34
CA LEU A 26 -3.51 -3.05 7.85
C LEU A 26 -2.57 -1.98 8.40
N ASN A 27 -2.46 -0.87 7.66
CA ASN A 27 -1.79 0.34 8.13
C ASN A 27 -2.47 1.61 7.65
N GLU A 28 -2.14 2.72 8.30
CA GLU A 28 -2.57 4.05 7.90
C GLU A 28 -1.55 5.11 8.32
N THR A 29 -1.47 6.20 7.56
CA THR A 29 -0.60 7.34 7.85
C THR A 29 -1.40 8.49 8.46
N TYR A 30 -0.96 8.95 9.62
CA TYR A 30 -1.59 10.01 10.41
C TYR A 30 -0.78 11.30 10.38
N PHE A 31 -1.47 12.43 10.48
CA PHE A 31 -0.87 13.73 10.71
C PHE A 31 -0.66 13.97 12.21
N VAL A 32 0.48 14.55 12.57
CA VAL A 32 0.75 15.03 13.93
C VAL A 32 0.57 16.54 13.94
N GLY A 33 -0.58 16.99 14.43
CA GLY A 33 -0.94 18.41 14.45
C GLY A 33 -1.13 18.99 13.05
N GLU A 34 -0.60 20.17 12.78
CA GLU A 34 -0.75 20.83 11.47
C GLU A 34 0.42 20.50 10.54
N VAL A 35 0.10 19.89 9.39
CA VAL A 35 1.08 19.48 8.38
C VAL A 35 1.05 20.39 7.15
N ASP A 36 2.20 20.47 6.47
CA ASP A 36 2.37 21.22 5.23
C ASP A 36 1.61 20.61 4.03
N GLU A 37 1.53 21.38 2.93
CA GLU A 37 0.79 20.96 1.73
C GLU A 37 1.38 19.71 1.07
N ASP A 38 2.72 19.55 1.12
CA ASP A 38 3.40 18.38 0.55
C ASP A 38 3.07 17.10 1.33
N SER A 39 3.05 17.17 2.66
CA SER A 39 2.64 16.07 3.54
C SER A 39 1.18 15.69 3.32
N ARG A 40 0.28 16.69 3.20
CA ARG A 40 -1.13 16.43 2.88
C ARG A 40 -1.29 15.79 1.50
N ARG A 41 -0.55 16.28 0.50
CA ARG A 41 -0.55 15.73 -0.86
C ARG A 41 -0.04 14.30 -0.87
N LEU A 42 1.05 14.01 -0.17
CA LEU A 42 1.63 12.66 -0.07
C LEU A 42 0.62 11.67 0.54
N VAL A 43 0.07 11.99 1.71
CA VAL A 43 -0.88 11.09 2.40
C VAL A 43 -2.16 10.91 1.58
N THR A 44 -2.71 12.00 1.03
CA THR A 44 -3.91 11.94 0.19
C THR A 44 -3.68 11.13 -1.09
N GLY A 45 -2.58 11.39 -1.81
CA GLY A 45 -2.25 10.66 -3.04
C GLY A 45 -2.01 9.17 -2.79
N THR A 46 -1.37 8.83 -1.67
CA THR A 46 -1.16 7.43 -1.26
C THR A 46 -2.48 6.73 -0.97
N TYR A 47 -3.37 7.36 -0.22
CA TYR A 47 -4.69 6.81 0.09
C TYR A 47 -5.57 6.66 -1.16
N VAL A 48 -5.60 7.67 -2.04
CA VAL A 48 -6.34 7.61 -3.31
C VAL A 48 -5.80 6.48 -4.20
N ALA A 49 -4.48 6.36 -4.34
CA ALA A 49 -3.88 5.27 -5.12
C ALA A 49 -4.27 3.89 -4.59
N LEU A 50 -4.29 3.69 -3.27
CA LEU A 50 -4.75 2.46 -2.63
C LEU A 50 -6.23 2.18 -2.96
N MET A 51 -7.11 3.13 -2.65
CA MET A 51 -8.56 2.93 -2.75
C MET A 51 -9.03 2.73 -4.19
N GLU A 52 -8.50 3.49 -5.14
CA GLU A 52 -8.84 3.30 -6.55
C GLU A 52 -8.34 1.95 -7.10
N THR A 53 -7.21 1.46 -6.58
CA THR A 53 -6.72 0.13 -6.96
C THR A 53 -7.58 -0.99 -6.37
N ILE A 54 -8.03 -0.86 -5.12
CA ILE A 54 -8.95 -1.82 -4.49
C ILE A 54 -10.26 -1.93 -5.29
N LYS A 55 -10.83 -0.81 -5.74
CA LYS A 55 -12.08 -0.78 -6.52
C LYS A 55 -12.02 -1.59 -7.82
N LEU A 56 -10.82 -1.73 -8.40
CA LEU A 56 -10.63 -2.46 -9.66
C LEU A 56 -10.42 -3.97 -9.46
N CYS A 57 -10.10 -4.40 -8.24
CA CYS A 57 -9.81 -5.80 -7.94
C CYS A 57 -11.04 -6.69 -8.16
N LYS A 58 -10.89 -7.69 -9.03
CA LYS A 58 -11.95 -8.65 -9.36
C LYS A 58 -11.37 -9.94 -9.97
N PRO A 59 -12.11 -11.06 -9.96
CA PRO A 59 -11.70 -12.28 -10.63
C PRO A 59 -11.27 -12.04 -12.09
N GLY A 60 -10.14 -12.63 -12.48
CA GLY A 60 -9.59 -12.51 -13.83
C GLY A 60 -8.58 -11.37 -14.04
N MET A 61 -8.44 -10.44 -13.09
CA MET A 61 -7.41 -9.40 -13.13
C MET A 61 -6.02 -10.00 -12.80
N TYR A 62 -4.96 -9.54 -13.48
CA TYR A 62 -3.60 -9.95 -13.13
C TYR A 62 -3.07 -9.16 -11.93
N TYR A 63 -2.32 -9.82 -11.04
CA TYR A 63 -1.67 -9.13 -9.91
C TYR A 63 -0.72 -8.03 -10.35
N ARG A 64 -0.04 -8.20 -11.50
CA ARG A 64 0.88 -7.18 -12.04
C ARG A 64 0.19 -5.87 -12.42
N ASP A 65 -1.12 -5.89 -12.67
CA ASP A 65 -1.86 -4.71 -13.11
C ASP A 65 -2.11 -3.72 -11.96
N ILE A 66 -2.09 -4.18 -10.71
CA ILE A 66 -2.12 -3.33 -9.50
C ILE A 66 -1.05 -2.24 -9.58
N GLY A 67 0.19 -2.63 -9.91
CA GLY A 67 1.28 -1.67 -9.98
C GLY A 67 1.14 -0.65 -11.11
N ASN A 68 0.37 -0.94 -12.18
CA ASN A 68 0.10 0.05 -13.21
C ASN A 68 -0.91 1.11 -12.74
N VAL A 69 -1.93 0.69 -11.99
CA VAL A 69 -2.96 1.57 -11.44
C VAL A 69 -2.37 2.48 -10.36
N ILE A 70 -1.61 1.92 -9.42
CA ILE A 70 -0.96 2.72 -8.36
C ILE A 70 -0.02 3.76 -8.97
N ASN A 71 0.78 3.38 -9.97
CA ASN A 71 1.66 4.33 -10.63
C ASN A 71 0.91 5.47 -11.34
N HIS A 72 -0.26 5.20 -11.92
CA HIS A 72 -1.07 6.24 -12.55
C HIS A 72 -1.47 7.32 -11.54
N PHE A 73 -2.02 6.92 -10.39
CA PHE A 73 -2.37 7.87 -9.33
C PHE A 73 -1.16 8.52 -8.67
N ALA A 74 -0.05 7.78 -8.49
CA ALA A 74 1.19 8.38 -8.02
C ALA A 74 1.66 9.50 -8.98
N ASP A 75 1.60 9.27 -10.30
CA ASP A 75 1.98 10.26 -11.32
C ASP A 75 1.04 11.50 -11.25
N GLU A 76 -0.28 11.33 -11.07
CA GLU A 76 -1.25 12.45 -10.92
C GLU A 76 -0.95 13.33 -9.70
N TYR A 77 -0.54 12.72 -8.60
CA TYR A 77 -0.16 13.43 -7.37
C TYR A 77 1.30 13.89 -7.35
N LYS A 78 2.07 13.67 -8.43
CA LYS A 78 3.51 13.97 -8.53
C LYS A 78 4.32 13.28 -7.43
N LEU A 79 4.10 11.98 -7.27
CA LEU A 79 4.77 11.09 -6.31
C LEU A 79 5.51 9.99 -7.06
N SER A 80 6.52 9.38 -6.42
CA SER A 80 7.13 8.14 -6.92
C SER A 80 6.68 6.92 -6.11
N VAL A 81 6.92 5.73 -6.64
CA VAL A 81 6.51 4.46 -6.03
C VAL A 81 7.74 3.69 -5.59
N VAL A 82 7.76 3.27 -4.32
CA VAL A 82 8.80 2.38 -3.78
C VAL A 82 8.76 1.03 -4.50
N ARG A 83 9.94 0.47 -4.81
CA ARG A 83 10.08 -0.78 -5.58
C ARG A 83 10.58 -1.98 -4.78
N THR A 84 11.15 -1.73 -3.61
CA THR A 84 11.79 -2.77 -2.78
C THR A 84 10.78 -3.59 -1.98
N TYR A 85 9.62 -3.01 -1.70
CA TYR A 85 8.55 -3.63 -0.92
C TYR A 85 7.27 -3.78 -1.75
N CYS A 86 6.46 -4.78 -1.40
CA CYS A 86 5.24 -5.16 -2.10
C CYS A 86 4.21 -5.67 -1.10
N GLY A 87 2.92 -5.64 -1.47
CA GLY A 87 1.90 -6.39 -0.75
C GLY A 87 2.11 -7.90 -0.90
N HIS A 88 1.36 -8.67 -0.11
CA HIS A 88 1.56 -10.10 0.05
C HIS A 88 0.24 -10.85 0.24
N GLY A 89 0.25 -12.15 -0.02
CA GLY A 89 -0.78 -13.05 0.50
C GLY A 89 -0.72 -13.08 2.02
N VAL A 90 -1.88 -13.05 2.66
CA VAL A 90 -2.02 -13.04 4.12
C VAL A 90 -3.15 -13.99 4.54
N GLY A 91 -2.94 -14.72 5.63
CA GLY A 91 -3.88 -15.71 6.14
C GLY A 91 -3.23 -16.59 7.19
N VAL A 92 -3.12 -17.89 6.93
CA VAL A 92 -2.43 -18.82 7.86
C VAL A 92 -0.95 -18.44 8.02
N ASP A 93 -0.30 -18.10 6.91
CA ASP A 93 1.03 -17.49 6.90
C ASP A 93 0.92 -15.97 6.93
N PHE A 94 1.84 -15.31 7.63
CA PHE A 94 1.87 -13.84 7.70
C PHE A 94 2.18 -13.23 6.32
N HIS A 95 3.26 -13.68 5.67
CA HIS A 95 3.60 -13.32 4.29
C HIS A 95 3.68 -14.58 3.42
N SER A 96 2.86 -14.62 2.37
CA SER A 96 2.83 -15.72 1.40
C SER A 96 2.55 -15.20 -0.01
N LEU A 97 2.45 -16.10 -0.98
CA LEU A 97 2.02 -15.74 -2.33
C LEU A 97 0.54 -15.29 -2.33
N PRO A 98 0.17 -14.32 -3.16
CA PRO A 98 0.96 -13.67 -4.21
C PRO A 98 1.88 -12.56 -3.69
N ASN A 99 2.98 -12.30 -4.39
CA ASN A 99 3.69 -11.02 -4.27
C ASN A 99 2.95 -9.97 -5.11
N VAL A 100 2.70 -8.79 -4.53
CA VAL A 100 1.87 -7.74 -5.14
C VAL A 100 2.66 -6.42 -5.26
N PRO A 101 3.51 -6.26 -6.29
CA PRO A 101 4.31 -5.05 -6.48
C PRO A 101 3.45 -3.86 -6.85
N HIS A 102 3.76 -2.70 -6.26
CA HIS A 102 3.01 -1.45 -6.46
C HIS A 102 3.48 -0.62 -7.65
N TYR A 103 4.58 -1.01 -8.31
CA TYR A 103 5.15 -0.26 -9.42
C TYR A 103 4.78 -0.83 -10.80
N ARG A 104 4.68 0.04 -11.80
CA ARG A 104 4.34 -0.30 -13.20
C ARG A 104 5.39 -1.19 -13.86
N LYS A 105 4.94 -1.99 -14.84
CA LYS A 105 5.80 -2.94 -15.60
C LYS A 105 6.54 -3.96 -14.71
N ASN A 106 6.01 -4.25 -13.53
CA ASN A 106 6.48 -5.36 -12.70
C ASN A 106 6.20 -6.71 -13.39
N LYS A 107 6.81 -7.78 -12.87
CA LYS A 107 6.69 -9.15 -13.41
C LYS A 107 5.92 -10.08 -12.49
N ALA A 108 5.00 -9.55 -11.68
CA ALA A 108 4.21 -10.37 -10.77
C ALA A 108 3.43 -11.45 -11.54
N ILE A 109 3.39 -12.64 -10.95
CA ILE A 109 2.77 -13.83 -11.53
C ILE A 109 1.42 -14.03 -10.86
N GLY A 110 0.43 -14.47 -11.65
CA GLY A 110 -0.86 -14.91 -11.14
C GLY A 110 -2.03 -14.04 -11.59
N ILE A 111 -3.22 -14.63 -11.47
CA ILE A 111 -4.51 -14.02 -11.80
C ILE A 111 -5.37 -14.15 -10.55
N MET A 112 -6.07 -13.07 -10.19
CA MET A 112 -6.99 -13.03 -9.06
C MET A 112 -8.14 -14.02 -9.29
N ARG A 113 -8.48 -14.78 -8.24
CA ARG A 113 -9.61 -15.72 -8.23
C ARG A 113 -10.45 -15.50 -6.97
N PRO A 114 -11.75 -15.86 -6.99
CA PRO A 114 -12.56 -15.85 -5.77
C PRO A 114 -11.88 -16.65 -4.66
N GLY A 115 -11.83 -16.09 -3.46
CA GLY A 115 -11.20 -16.71 -2.28
C GLY A 115 -9.72 -16.38 -2.07
N HIS A 116 -9.04 -15.70 -3.01
CA HIS A 116 -7.71 -15.17 -2.74
C HIS A 116 -7.78 -14.03 -1.71
N VAL A 117 -6.86 -14.02 -0.75
CA VAL A 117 -6.71 -12.99 0.28
C VAL A 117 -5.28 -12.45 0.23
N PHE A 118 -5.13 -11.14 0.13
CA PHE A 118 -3.84 -10.46 -0.02
C PHE A 118 -3.95 -8.98 0.37
N THR A 119 -2.81 -8.34 0.64
CA THR A 119 -2.69 -6.91 0.93
C THR A 119 -2.39 -6.09 -0.32
N ILE A 120 -2.78 -4.82 -0.29
CA ILE A 120 -2.30 -3.77 -1.19
C ILE A 120 -1.85 -2.63 -0.29
N GLU A 121 -0.57 -2.27 -0.33
CA GLU A 121 0.06 -1.40 0.68
C GLU A 121 1.07 -0.44 0.02
N PRO A 122 0.61 0.47 -0.86
CA PRO A 122 1.49 1.32 -1.63
C PRO A 122 2.30 2.26 -0.73
N MET A 123 3.62 2.19 -0.85
CA MET A 123 4.54 3.19 -0.30
C MET A 123 4.91 4.18 -1.40
N LEU A 124 4.50 5.44 -1.24
CA LEU A 124 4.82 6.52 -2.16
C LEU A 124 5.80 7.51 -1.55
N ASN A 125 6.58 8.19 -2.39
CA ASN A 125 7.54 9.22 -1.97
C ASN A 125 7.24 10.56 -2.65
N LEU A 126 7.59 11.66 -1.99
CA LEU A 126 7.56 13.01 -2.57
C LEU A 126 8.64 13.21 -3.66
N GLY A 127 9.76 12.50 -3.57
CA GLY A 127 10.89 12.55 -4.52
C GLY A 127 10.91 11.38 -5.50
N GLN A 128 11.91 11.33 -6.39
CA GLN A 128 12.14 10.21 -7.31
C GLN A 128 12.97 9.09 -6.70
#